data_AF-A0A6I2Y7G0-F1
#
_entry.id   AF-A0A6I2Y7G0-F1
#
_cell.length_a   1.000
_cell.length_b   1.000
_cell.length_c   1.000
_cell.angle_alpha   90.00
_cell.angle_beta   90.00
_cell.angle_gamma   90.00
#
_symmetry.space_group_name_H-M   'P 1'
#
loop_
_entity.id
_entity.type
_entity.pdbx_description
1 polymer ?
#
loop_
_entity_poly.entity_id
_entity_poly.type
_entity_poly.pdbx_seq_one_letter_code
_entity_poly.pdbx_strand_id
1 'polypeptide(L)'
;MGLEEEMRAFVKAGLAHHDSTCPMPAKAILLNPGNLELFGWDELFGVPVEADERVAPKRFRIHCDGSAFGIEEAMEAFVEAPVQPLEVPIPAGPAEVPSGPFN
;
A
#
# COMPACT_ATOMS: atom_id res chain seq x y z
N MET A 1 -19.39 -25.24 -14.78
CA MET A 1 -19.03 -24.07 -13.98
C MET A 1 -19.15 -22.85 -14.87
N GLY A 2 -19.93 -21.85 -14.47
CA GLY A 2 -20.05 -20.59 -15.22
C GLY A 2 -18.83 -19.70 -15.01
N LEU A 3 -18.59 -18.73 -15.91
CA LEU A 3 -17.50 -17.75 -15.78
C LEU A 3 -17.56 -17.01 -14.43
N GLU A 4 -18.77 -16.62 -14.02
CA GLU A 4 -19.00 -15.94 -12.75
C GLU A 4 -18.61 -16.82 -11.54
N GLU A 5 -19.01 -18.10 -11.56
CA GLU A 5 -18.71 -19.07 -10.51
C GLU A 5 -17.20 -19.35 -10.42
N GLU A 6 -16.55 -19.50 -11.57
CA GLU A 6 -15.10 -19.68 -11.68
C GLU A 6 -14.35 -18.46 -11.12
N MET A 7 -14.78 -17.25 -11.48
CA MET A 7 -14.18 -16.01 -10.97
C MET A 7 -14.36 -15.89 -9.44
N ARG A 8 -15.53 -16.21 -8.88
CA ARG A 8 -15.74 -16.21 -7.42
C ARG A 8 -14.84 -17.22 -6.72
N ALA A 9 -14.64 -18.40 -7.30
CA ALA A 9 -13.74 -19.40 -6.75
C ALA A 9 -12.28 -18.90 -6.73
N PHE A 10 -11.82 -18.27 -7.81
CA PHE A 10 -10.49 -17.69 -7.88
C PHE A 10 -10.31 -16.52 -6.90
N VAL A 11 -11.29 -15.62 -6.78
CA VAL A 11 -11.26 -14.52 -5.80
C VAL A 11 -11.15 -15.07 -4.38
N LYS A 12 -11.94 -16.08 -4.03
CA LYS A 12 -11.88 -16.73 -2.71
C LYS A 12 -10.49 -17.31 -2.43
N ALA A 13 -9.90 -18.02 -3.40
CA ALA A 13 -8.56 -18.57 -3.27
C ALA A 13 -7.49 -17.47 -3.15
N GLY A 14 -7.62 -16.39 -3.91
CA GLY A 14 -6.74 -15.22 -3.84
C GLY A 14 -6.79 -14.55 -2.47
N LEU A 15 -7.98 -14.33 -1.92
CA LEU A 15 -8.14 -13.73 -0.58
C LEU A 15 -7.50 -14.62 0.49
N ALA A 16 -7.77 -15.92 0.46
CA ALA A 16 -7.15 -16.85 1.41
C ALA A 16 -5.61 -16.83 1.32
N HIS A 17 -5.05 -16.75 0.11
CA HIS A 17 -3.60 -16.62 -0.07
C HIS A 17 -3.08 -15.28 0.47
N HIS A 18 -3.75 -14.18 0.15
CA HIS A 18 -3.41 -12.85 0.64
C HIS A 18 -3.40 -12.81 2.16
N ASP A 19 -4.46 -13.28 2.82
CA ASP A 19 -4.57 -13.25 4.28
C ASP A 19 -3.50 -14.12 4.98
N SER A 20 -2.97 -15.13 4.27
CA SER A 20 -1.88 -15.98 4.78
C SER A 20 -0.47 -15.41 4.56
N THR A 21 -0.30 -14.43 3.66
CA THR A 21 1.01 -13.93 3.21
C THR A 21 1.23 -12.43 3.41
N CYS A 22 0.15 -11.66 3.56
CA CYS A 22 0.17 -10.22 3.76
C CYS A 22 -0.40 -9.88 5.15
N PRO A 23 0.30 -9.08 5.98
CA PRO A 23 -0.21 -8.66 7.28
C PRO A 23 -1.25 -7.53 7.18
N MET A 24 -1.38 -6.90 6.00
CA MET A 24 -2.34 -5.82 5.78
C MET A 24 -3.69 -6.40 5.37
N PRO A 25 -4.82 -5.87 5.88
CA PRO A 25 -6.14 -6.34 5.47
C PRO A 25 -6.42 -5.98 4.01
N ALA A 26 -7.17 -6.84 3.31
CA ALA A 26 -7.67 -6.54 1.98
C ALA A 26 -8.67 -5.36 2.06
N LYS A 27 -8.47 -4.35 1.22
CA LYS A 27 -9.32 -3.16 1.13
C LYS A 27 -10.35 -3.27 0.02
N ALA A 28 -9.96 -3.82 -1.13
CA ALA A 28 -10.83 -3.99 -2.28
C ALA A 28 -10.38 -5.14 -3.18
N ILE A 29 -11.31 -5.67 -3.97
CA ILE A 29 -11.05 -6.57 -5.10
C ILE A 29 -11.18 -5.74 -6.37
N LEU A 30 -10.09 -5.58 -7.10
CA LEU A 30 -10.06 -4.80 -8.33
C LEU A 30 -10.37 -5.70 -9.51
N LEU A 31 -11.34 -5.31 -10.33
CA LEU A 31 -11.73 -5.98 -11.57
C LEU A 31 -11.57 -5.05 -12.76
N ASN A 32 -11.42 -5.65 -13.93
CA ASN A 32 -11.61 -4.91 -15.18
C ASN A 32 -13.02 -4.29 -15.21
N PRO A 33 -13.21 -3.04 -15.66
CA PRO A 33 -14.53 -2.40 -15.70
C PRO A 33 -15.60 -3.21 -16.43
N GLY A 34 -15.28 -3.80 -17.59
CA GLY A 34 -16.23 -4.63 -18.34
C GLY A 34 -16.59 -5.94 -17.64
N ASN A 35 -15.68 -6.48 -16.81
CA ASN A 35 -16.01 -7.62 -15.94
C ASN A 35 -16.91 -7.19 -14.78
N LEU A 36 -16.66 -6.03 -14.18
CA LEU A 36 -17.49 -5.51 -13.10
C LEU A 36 -18.92 -5.25 -13.59
N GLU A 37 -19.08 -4.61 -14.74
CA GLU A 37 -20.38 -4.40 -15.39
C GLU A 37 -21.09 -5.71 -15.72
N LEU A 38 -20.34 -6.71 -16.20
CA LEU A 38 -20.89 -8.03 -16.55
C LEU A 38 -21.41 -8.79 -15.33
N PHE A 39 -20.70 -8.71 -14.20
CA PHE A 39 -21.05 -9.47 -12.99
C PHE A 39 -21.97 -8.69 -12.04
N GLY A 40 -21.92 -7.36 -12.05
CA GLY A 40 -22.75 -6.51 -11.19
C GLY A 40 -22.48 -6.70 -9.70
N TRP A 41 -21.23 -6.95 -9.31
CA TRP A 41 -20.86 -7.16 -7.92
C TRP A 41 -20.43 -5.86 -7.24
N ASP A 42 -21.04 -5.56 -6.09
CA ASP A 42 -20.59 -4.47 -5.22
C ASP A 42 -19.61 -4.97 -4.14
N GLU A 43 -19.78 -6.21 -3.68
CA GLU A 43 -18.99 -6.82 -2.62
C GLU A 43 -18.85 -8.34 -2.81
N LEU A 44 -17.68 -8.88 -2.49
CA LEU A 44 -17.46 -10.32 -2.39
C LEU A 44 -16.73 -10.66 -1.09
N PHE A 45 -17.31 -11.60 -0.33
CA PHE A 45 -16.72 -12.13 0.91
C PHE A 45 -16.38 -11.05 1.96
N GLY A 46 -17.16 -9.96 2.02
CA GLY A 46 -16.91 -8.85 2.94
C GLY A 46 -15.88 -7.84 2.43
N VAL A 47 -15.42 -7.96 1.19
CA VAL A 47 -14.47 -7.03 0.55
C VAL A 47 -15.16 -6.34 -0.63
N PRO A 48 -15.15 -5.00 -0.71
CA PRO A 48 -15.77 -4.27 -1.81
C PRO A 48 -15.09 -4.60 -3.14
N VAL A 49 -15.86 -4.55 -4.22
CA VAL A 49 -15.35 -4.78 -5.58
C VAL A 49 -15.36 -3.47 -6.33
N GLU A 50 -14.22 -3.12 -6.93
CA GLU A 50 -14.01 -1.85 -7.63
C GLU A 50 -13.48 -2.08 -9.04
N ALA A 51 -13.76 -1.13 -9.93
CA ALA A 51 -13.25 -1.15 -11.30
C ALA A 51 -11.85 -0.55 -11.37
N ASP A 52 -10.94 -1.20 -12.09
CA ASP A 52 -9.60 -0.72 -12.37
C ASP A 52 -9.19 -1.11 -13.80
N GLU A 53 -8.90 -0.11 -14.64
CA GLU A 53 -8.50 -0.28 -16.05
C GLU A 53 -7.18 -1.05 -16.21
N ARG A 54 -6.34 -1.09 -15.18
CA ARG A 54 -5.05 -1.80 -15.17
C ARG A 54 -5.23 -3.31 -14.95
N VAL A 55 -6.44 -3.76 -14.61
CA VAL A 55 -6.77 -5.17 -14.49
C VAL A 55 -7.26 -5.68 -15.84
N ALA A 56 -6.57 -6.68 -16.38
CA ALA A 56 -6.95 -7.32 -17.62
C ALA A 56 -8.28 -8.09 -17.46
N PRO A 57 -9.06 -8.28 -18.54
CA PRO A 57 -10.29 -9.06 -18.48
C PRO A 57 -10.06 -10.49 -17.94
N LYS A 58 -11.03 -11.02 -17.18
CA LYS A 58 -10.94 -12.33 -16.50
C LYS A 58 -9.73 -12.46 -15.57
N ARG A 59 -9.30 -11.34 -14.98
CA ARG A 59 -8.34 -11.29 -13.87
C ARG A 59 -8.93 -10.43 -12.77
N PHE A 60 -8.34 -10.55 -11.60
CA PHE A 60 -8.61 -9.68 -10.46
C PHE A 60 -7.29 -9.36 -9.76
N ARG A 61 -7.31 -8.33 -8.92
CA ARG A 61 -6.24 -8.04 -7.95
C ARG A 61 -6.84 -7.78 -6.58
N ILE A 62 -6.07 -8.06 -5.54
CA ILE A 62 -6.42 -7.69 -4.17
C ILE A 62 -5.64 -6.42 -3.85
N HIS A 63 -6.37 -5.37 -3.52
CA HIS A 63 -5.78 -4.11 -3.09
C HIS A 63 -5.67 -4.08 -1.57
N CYS A 64 -4.50 -3.70 -1.07
CA CYS A 64 -4.20 -3.45 0.34
C CYS A 64 -3.11 -2.37 0.42
N ASP A 65 -2.84 -1.87 1.62
CA ASP A 65 -1.79 -0.85 1.84
C ASP A 65 -0.37 -1.31 1.55
N GLY A 66 -0.15 -2.63 1.50
CA GLY A 66 1.13 -3.22 1.10
C GLY A 66 1.23 -3.52 -0.39
N SER A 67 0.16 -3.29 -1.16
CA SER A 67 0.17 -3.59 -2.60
C SER A 67 1.06 -2.58 -3.33
N ALA A 68 1.80 -3.05 -4.34
CA ALA A 68 2.70 -2.19 -5.13
C ALA A 68 1.98 -1.12 -5.97
N PHE A 69 0.65 -1.04 -5.89
CA PHE A 69 -0.17 -0.04 -6.54
C PHE A 69 -0.18 1.24 -5.69
N GLY A 70 0.30 2.35 -6.26
CA GLY A 70 0.43 3.65 -5.59
C GLY A 70 1.86 4.08 -5.25
N ILE A 71 2.86 3.25 -5.56
CA ILE A 71 4.28 3.62 -5.35
C ILE A 71 4.68 4.76 -6.30
N GLU A 72 4.20 4.77 -7.54
CA GLU A 72 4.48 5.86 -8.49
C GLU A 72 3.97 7.21 -7.99
N GLU A 73 2.74 7.25 -7.46
CA GLU A 73 2.12 8.48 -6.92
C GLU A 73 2.79 8.94 -5.61
N ALA A 74 3.18 7.99 -4.75
CA ALA A 74 3.97 8.30 -3.55
C ALA A 74 5.38 8.81 -3.89
N MET A 75 5.98 8.34 -4.97
CA MET A 75 7.27 8.82 -5.46
C MET A 75 7.18 10.22 -6.04
N GLU A 76 6.14 10.55 -6.82
CA GLU A 76 5.91 11.91 -7.32
C GLU A 76 5.72 12.91 -6.16
N ALA A 77 4.91 12.56 -5.15
CA ALA A 77 4.73 13.41 -3.96
C ALA A 77 6.03 13.64 -3.16
N PHE A 78 6.91 12.64 -3.09
CA PHE A 78 8.21 12.79 -2.41
C PHE A 78 9.16 13.74 -3.17
N VAL A 79 9.10 13.77 -4.50
CA VAL A 79 9.95 14.64 -5.34
C VAL A 79 9.54 16.11 -5.21
N GLU A 80 8.26 16.41 -4.98
CA GLU A 80 7.75 17.79 -4.87
C GLU A 80 7.98 18.43 -3.49
N ALA A 81 8.33 17.64 -2.47
CA ALA A 81 8.55 18.16 -1.13
C ALA A 81 9.84 19.00 -1.05
N PRO A 82 9.78 20.27 -0.56
CA PRO A 82 10.99 21.07 -0.39
C PRO A 82 11.88 20.45 0.70
N VAL A 83 13.11 20.11 0.34
CA VAL A 83 14.14 19.65 1.30
C VAL A 83 14.50 20.80 2.21
N GLN A 84 14.01 20.77 3.46
CA GLN A 84 14.50 21.70 4.49
C GLN A 84 15.85 21.19 5.03
N PRO A 85 16.86 22.06 5.13
CA PRO A 85 18.11 21.70 5.78
C PRO A 85 17.86 21.27 7.23
N LEU A 86 18.39 20.11 7.62
CA LEU A 86 18.36 19.66 9.00
C LEU A 86 19.38 20.49 9.81
N GLU A 87 18.92 21.43 10.62
CA GLU A 87 19.77 22.11 11.60
C GLU A 87 20.07 21.16 12.76
N VAL A 88 21.26 20.57 12.76
CA VAL A 88 21.76 19.80 13.90
C VAL A 88 22.41 20.77 14.91
N PRO A 89 21.88 20.92 16.14
CA PRO A 89 22.54 21.73 17.14
C PRO A 89 23.84 21.04 17.55
N ILE A 90 24.97 21.72 17.32
CA ILE A 90 26.27 21.27 17.82
C ILE A 90 26.27 21.51 19.33
N PRO A 91 26.38 20.47 20.19
CA PRO A 91 26.57 20.71 21.61
C PRO A 91 27.90 21.44 21.82
N ALA A 92 27.86 22.59 22.50
CA ALA A 92 29.07 23.28 22.93
C ALA A 92 29.91 22.30 23.76
N GLY A 93 31.18 22.16 23.39
CA GLY A 93 32.13 21.26 24.03
C GLY A 93 32.29 21.53 25.53
N PRO A 94 32.92 20.60 26.26
CA PRO A 94 32.95 20.62 27.72
C PRO A 94 33.64 21.87 28.27
N ALA A 95 33.04 22.38 29.36
CA ALA A 95 33.43 23.58 30.08
C ALA A 95 34.93 23.64 30.42
N GLU A 96 35.51 24.84 30.29
CA GLU A 96 36.89 25.15 30.66
C GLU A 96 37.18 24.69 32.10
N VAL A 97 38.26 23.91 32.25
CA VAL A 97 38.77 23.51 33.57
C VAL A 97 39.48 24.73 34.16
N PRO A 98 39.08 25.25 35.34
CA PRO A 98 39.75 26.42 35.92
C PRO A 98 41.17 26.04 36.35
N SER A 99 42.16 26.72 35.78
CA SER A 99 43.56 26.64 36.18
C SER A 99 43.79 27.41 37.49
N GLY A 100 43.59 26.74 38.62
CA GLY A 100 43.99 27.20 39.95
C GLY A 100 45.40 26.70 40.33
N PRO A 101 46.18 27.45 41.12
CA PRO A 101 47.57 27.13 41.39
C PRO A 101 47.66 26.09 42.51
N PHE A 102 48.36 24.99 42.29
CA PHE A 102 48.78 24.11 43.37
C PHE A 102 50.30 23.88 43.27
N ASN A 103 50.94 24.26 44.38
CA ASN A 103 52.36 24.16 44.78
C ASN A 103 53.20 23.06 44.12
#